data_AF-A0A974PUK0-F1
#
_entry.id   AF-A0A974PUK0-F1
#
_cell.length_a   1.000
_cell.length_b   1.000
_cell.length_c   1.000
_cell.angle_alpha   90.00
_cell.angle_beta   90.00
_cell.angle_gamma   90.00
#
_symmetry.space_group_name_H-M   'P 1'
#
loop_
_entity.id
_entity.type
_entity.pdbx_description
1 polymer ?
#
loop_
_entity_poly.entity_id
_entity_poly.type
_entity_poly.pdbx_seq_one_letter_code
_entity_poly.pdbx_strand_id
1 'polypeptide(L)' 'MAQQAEADLSSLLERLKSAQRDLLLTAAKSTTLPSDGTLRKLSDLEGAIAATEALLQEESDRR' A
#
# COMPACT_ATOMS: atom_id res chain seq x y z
N MET A 1 8.67 21.49 -6.72
CA MET A 1 7.81 21.09 -5.57
C MET A 1 6.86 19.97 -5.98
N ALA A 2 5.94 20.18 -6.94
CA ALA A 2 5.00 19.14 -7.41
C ALA A 2 5.69 17.85 -7.95
N GLN A 3 6.86 17.99 -8.60
CA GLN A 3 7.65 16.82 -9.02
C GLN A 3 8.25 15.99 -7.88
N GLN A 4 8.58 16.64 -6.77
CA GLN A 4 9.11 15.92 -5.61
C GLN A 4 8.00 15.18 -4.86
N ALA A 5 6.84 15.82 -4.70
CA ALA A 5 5.69 15.22 -4.01
C ALA A 5 5.20 13.94 -4.70
N GLU A 6 5.09 13.93 -6.04
CA GLU A 6 4.70 12.73 -6.79
C GLU A 6 5.74 11.59 -6.69
N ALA A 7 7.03 11.93 -6.71
CA ALA A 7 8.10 10.95 -6.54
C ALA A 7 8.09 10.34 -5.13
N ASP A 8 7.83 11.16 -4.11
CA ASP A 8 7.73 10.72 -2.73
C ASP A 8 6.49 9.82 -2.52
N LEU A 9 5.34 10.18 -3.10
CA LEU A 9 4.12 9.37 -3.07
C LEU A 9 4.29 8.04 -3.81
N SER A 10 4.94 8.04 -4.98
CA SER A 10 5.27 6.83 -5.72
C SER A 10 6.16 5.90 -4.89
N SER A 11 7.17 6.47 -4.24
CA SER A 11 8.10 5.71 -3.37
C SER A 11 7.41 5.17 -2.12
N LEU A 12 6.42 5.88 -1.58
CA LEU A 12 5.58 5.38 -0.50
C LEU A 12 4.69 4.23 -0.97
N LEU A 13 4.02 4.39 -2.11
CA LEU A 13 3.13 3.40 -2.69
C LEU A 13 3.82 2.06 -2.93
N GLU A 14 5.04 2.07 -3.48
CA GLU A 14 5.83 0.86 -3.70
C GLU A 14 6.16 0.14 -2.39
N ARG A 15 6.52 0.88 -1.33
CA ARG A 15 6.79 0.29 -0.01
C ARG A 15 5.53 -0.33 0.60
N LEU A 16 4.38 0.33 0.47
CA LEU A 16 3.10 -0.19 0.96
C LEU A 16 2.69 -1.47 0.21
N LYS A 17 2.78 -1.46 -1.12
CA LYS A 17 2.50 -2.63 -1.96
C LYS A 17 3.45 -3.80 -1.68
N SER A 18 4.73 -3.52 -1.46
CA SER A 18 5.70 -4.55 -1.05
C SER A 18 5.32 -5.16 0.29
N ALA A 19 5.01 -4.34 1.30
CA ALA A 19 4.62 -4.82 2.62
C ALA A 19 3.33 -5.69 2.58
N GLN A 20 2.32 -5.26 1.81
CA GLN A 20 1.10 -6.04 1.61
C GLN A 20 1.38 -7.38 0.92
N ARG A 21 2.19 -7.35 -0.15
CA ARG A 21 2.62 -8.56 -0.88
C ARG A 21 3.33 -9.54 0.05
N ASP A 22 4.27 -9.06 0.87
CA ASP A 22 5.04 -9.91 1.77
C ASP A 22 4.15 -10.56 2.84
N LEU A 23 3.17 -9.82 3.37
CA LEU A 23 2.17 -10.38 4.29
C LEU A 23 1.31 -11.45 3.62
N LEU A 24 0.82 -11.21 2.40
CA LEU A 24 0.03 -12.17 1.64
C LEU A 24 0.83 -13.44 1.32
N LEU A 25 2.07 -13.28 0.84
CA LEU A 25 2.95 -14.42 0.54
C LEU A 25 3.33 -15.20 1.79
N THR A 26 3.48 -14.53 2.93
CA THR A 26 3.72 -15.19 4.21
C THR A 26 2.49 -15.98 4.66
N ALA A 27 1.30 -15.39 4.56
CA ALA A 27 0.06 -16.05 4.94
C ALA A 27 -0.27 -17.24 4.02
N ALA A 28 0.04 -17.12 2.72
CA ALA A 28 -0.16 -18.20 1.74
C ALA A 28 0.71 -19.44 2.00
N LYS A 29 1.81 -19.30 2.76
CA LYS A 29 2.63 -20.45 3.19
C LYS A 29 2.00 -21.22 4.35
N SER A 30 1.01 -20.66 5.02
CA SER A 30 0.30 -21.32 6.11
C SER A 30 -0.77 -22.28 5.57
N THR A 31 -1.01 -23.38 6.26
CA THR A 31 -2.16 -24.29 6.01
C THR A 31 -3.43 -23.82 6.72
N THR A 32 -3.35 -22.73 7.47
CA THR A 32 -4.45 -22.13 8.22
C THR A 32 -4.70 -20.69 7.77
N LEU A 33 -5.89 -20.17 8.08
CA LEU A 33 -6.23 -18.78 7.81
C LEU A 33 -5.26 -17.81 8.52
N PRO A 34 -5.02 -16.62 7.95
CA PRO A 34 -4.28 -15.57 8.64
C PRO A 34 -4.98 -15.19 9.95
N SER A 35 -4.22 -14.85 10.98
CA SER A 35 -4.80 -14.35 12.23
C SER A 35 -5.55 -13.03 12.01
N ASP A 36 -6.51 -12.71 12.88
CA ASP A 36 -7.25 -11.44 12.85
C ASP A 36 -6.32 -10.22 12.81
N GLY A 37 -5.19 -10.29 13.52
CA GLY A 37 -4.16 -9.24 13.49
C GLY A 37 -3.52 -9.08 12.11
N THR A 38 -3.27 -10.19 11.39
CA THR A 38 -2.76 -10.14 10.02
C THR A 38 -3.82 -9.63 9.05
N LEU A 39 -5.08 -10.07 9.19
CA LEU A 39 -6.19 -9.57 8.37
C LEU A 39 -6.41 -8.06 8.57
N ARG A 40 -6.35 -7.57 9.81
CA ARG A 40 -6.44 -6.14 10.10
C ARG A 40 -5.28 -5.36 9.49
N LYS A 41 -4.03 -5.83 9.62
CA LYS A 41 -2.88 -5.19 8.97
C LYS A 41 -3.01 -5.12 7.45
N LEU A 42 -3.55 -6.16 6.82
CA LEU A 42 -3.82 -6.15 5.37
C LEU A 42 -4.86 -5.09 5.02
N SER A 43 -5.96 -5.01 5.76
CA SER A 43 -6.99 -3.99 5.56
C SER A 43 -6.46 -2.56 5.76
N ASP A 44 -5.61 -2.33 6.77
CA ASP A 44 -4.98 -1.03 7.01
C ASP A 44 -4.05 -0.64 5.85
N LEU A 45 -3.27 -1.60 5.31
CA LEU A 45 -2.42 -1.39 4.15
C LEU A 45 -3.22 -1.10 2.89
N GLU A 46 -4.34 -1.79 2.66
CA GLU A 46 -5.24 -1.52 1.53
C GLU A 46 -5.79 -0.10 1.57
N GLY A 47 -6.23 0.36 2.75
CA GLY A 47 -6.68 1.74 2.93
C GLY A 47 -5.57 2.76 2.66
N ALA A 48 -4.35 2.51 3.16
CA ALA A 48 -3.21 3.39 2.92
C ALA A 48 -2.78 3.42 1.44
N ILE A 49 -2.82 2.28 0.75
CA ILE A 49 -2.54 2.17 -0.69
C ILE A 49 -3.56 2.99 -1.47
N ALA A 50 -4.85 2.77 -1.23
CA ALA A 50 -5.91 3.49 -1.94
C ALA A 50 -5.82 5.00 -1.73
N ALA A 51 -5.55 5.45 -0.50
CA ALA A 51 -5.36 6.87 -0.20
C ALA A 51 -4.13 7.47 -0.92
N THR A 52 -3.03 6.71 -1.00
CA THR A 52 -1.80 7.15 -1.69
C THR A 52 -2.01 7.20 -3.20
N GLU A 53 -2.70 6.23 -3.79
CA GLU A 53 -3.05 6.21 -5.21
C GLU A 53 -3.96 7.37 -5.58
N ALA A 54 -4.98 7.65 -4.76
CA ALA A 54 -5.87 8.79 -4.96
C ALA A 54 -5.11 10.11 -4.96
N LEU A 55 -4.22 10.32 -3.97
CA LEU A 55 -3.43 11.55 -3.89
C LEU A 55 -2.42 11.67 -5.06
N LEU A 56 -1.85 10.57 -5.52
CA LEU A 56 -0.95 10.56 -6.67
C LEU A 56 -1.69 10.92 -7.97
N GLN A 57 -2.93 10.45 -8.12
CA GLN A 57 -3.80 10.86 -9.22
C GLN A 57 -4.12 12.37 -9.15
N GLU A 58 -4.49 12.88 -7.97
CA GLU A 58 -4.73 14.31 -7.77
C GLU A 58 -3.52 15.18 -8.12
N GLU A 59 -2.32 14.78 -7.72
CA GLU A 59 -1.09 15.51 -8.03
C GLU A 59 -0.72 15.42 -9.52
N SER A 60 -1.07 14.32 -10.18
CA SER A 60 -0.90 14.16 -11.64
C SER A 60 -1.85 15.07 -12.41
N ASP A 61 -3.11 15.18 -11.97
CA ASP A 61 -4.14 16.02 -12.60
C ASP A 61 -3.90 17.52 -12.38
N ARG A 62 -3.07 17.89 -11.38
CA ARG A 62 -2.69 19.28 -11.08
C ARG A 62 -1.52 19.82 -11.92
N ARG A 63 -0.83 18.96 -12.69
CA ARG A 63 0.26 19.35 -13.59
C ARG A 63 -0.24 19.81 -14.95
#